data_AF-A0A2E8U6H9-F1
#
_entry.id   AF-A0A2E8U6H9-F1
#
_cell.length_a   1.000
_cell.length_b   1.000
_cell.length_c   1.000
_cell.angle_alpha   90.00
_cell.angle_beta   90.00
_cell.angle_gamma   90.00
#
_symmetry.space_group_name_H-M   'P 1'
#
loop_
_entity.id
_entity.type
_entity.pdbx_description
1 polymer ?
#
loop_
_entity_poly.entity_id
_entity_poly.type
_entity_poly.pdbx_seq_one_letter_code
_entity_poly.pdbx_strand_id
1 'polypeptide(L)'
;MRIASVFVAALLLSSLTTTVSSSEGSSMWDDARLGVNGGTVGAVAISLGNGSNISETTVIEDNFVPVIEVYTATWCTNCVYTENSLNEAIGDTEVFLIHYHRHKFELIDPFGSNSTDHRWESTYGDASYAVSVPKDTRSPPSKVFFGEMLHVGMRASSSSLVNDFATSLATGPTSHFSGPASFSATQTEQGSLQVSWNLSGLEYQCIDGGGSCPTIALSPWVMFIEDSIHYPEGINGLDYYLHVLHEAHEFDGLTGTSTLDIPTVWDGDDLSVVLLIDWSYPKEPESPLPAPGMLAALMCMLAAASARRQR
;
A
#
# COMPACT_ATOMS: atom_id res chain seq x y z
N MET A 1 8.62 -15.19 -61.83
CA MET A 1 8.69 -15.50 -60.39
C MET A 1 9.85 -14.79 -59.68
N ARG A 2 9.96 -13.45 -59.78
CA ARG A 2 10.96 -12.67 -59.02
C ARG A 2 10.41 -11.41 -58.35
N ILE A 3 9.10 -11.16 -58.48
CA ILE A 3 8.43 -9.97 -57.94
C ILE A 3 7.61 -10.30 -56.68
N ALA A 4 7.19 -11.56 -56.50
CA ALA A 4 6.45 -12.00 -55.31
C ALA A 4 7.32 -12.16 -54.05
N SER A 5 8.64 -12.30 -54.19
CA SER A 5 9.55 -12.54 -53.06
C SER A 5 9.97 -11.25 -52.32
N VAL A 6 9.81 -10.08 -52.93
CA VAL A 6 10.22 -8.80 -52.33
C VAL A 6 9.10 -8.22 -51.45
N PHE A 7 7.83 -8.48 -51.78
CA PHE A 7 6.70 -8.00 -50.99
C PHE A 7 6.49 -8.75 -49.67
N VAL A 8 6.86 -10.03 -49.59
CA VAL A 8 6.77 -10.80 -48.32
C VAL A 8 7.87 -10.38 -47.34
N ALA A 9 9.05 -9.98 -47.82
CA ALA A 9 10.11 -9.45 -46.97
C ALA A 9 9.75 -8.07 -46.40
N ALA A 10 9.12 -7.19 -47.19
CA ALA A 10 8.73 -5.86 -46.74
C ALA A 10 7.60 -5.86 -45.69
N LEU A 11 6.65 -6.80 -45.75
CA LEU A 11 5.58 -6.93 -44.74
C LEU A 11 6.02 -7.61 -43.43
N LEU A 12 7.14 -8.34 -43.43
CA LEU A 12 7.69 -8.97 -42.22
C LEU A 12 8.60 -8.03 -41.42
N LEU A 13 9.01 -6.89 -41.99
CA LEU A 13 9.87 -5.90 -41.34
C LEU A 13 9.10 -4.71 -40.72
N SER A 14 7.78 -4.62 -40.93
CA SER A 14 6.94 -3.54 -40.40
C SER A 14 6.11 -3.92 -39.17
N SER A 15 6.34 -5.09 -38.57
CA SER A 15 5.56 -5.60 -37.43
C SER A 15 6.37 -5.93 -36.17
N LEU A 16 7.60 -5.43 -36.06
CA LEU A 16 8.41 -5.57 -34.84
C LEU A 16 8.83 -4.22 -34.26
N THR A 17 7.86 -3.48 -33.73
CA THR A 17 8.08 -2.58 -32.59
C THR A 17 6.93 -2.73 -31.61
N THR A 18 6.71 -3.94 -31.12
CA THR A 18 6.26 -4.07 -29.73
C THR A 18 7.54 -4.09 -28.90
N THR A 19 7.86 -2.95 -28.30
CA THR A 19 8.69 -2.94 -27.10
C THR A 19 7.93 -3.76 -26.07
N VAL A 20 8.16 -5.07 -26.05
CA VAL A 20 7.96 -5.86 -24.85
C VAL A 20 8.99 -5.30 -23.89
N SER A 21 8.56 -4.43 -22.99
CA SER A 21 9.34 -4.06 -21.83
C SER A 21 9.44 -5.31 -20.96
N SER A 22 10.35 -6.22 -21.31
CA SER A 22 10.85 -7.23 -20.37
C SER A 22 11.86 -6.52 -19.49
N SER A 23 11.38 -5.76 -18.50
CA SER A 23 12.25 -5.29 -17.42
C SER A 23 12.47 -6.44 -16.44
N GLU A 24 13.39 -7.34 -16.76
CA GLU A 24 14.18 -8.03 -15.73
C GLU A 24 15.26 -7.07 -15.18
N GLY A 25 14.84 -5.86 -14.79
CA GLY A 25 15.57 -4.98 -13.89
C GLY A 25 14.85 -5.07 -12.56
N SER A 26 15.57 -5.23 -11.45
CA SER A 26 14.93 -5.24 -10.12
C SER A 26 14.06 -3.99 -10.00
N SER A 27 12.75 -4.18 -9.83
CA SER A 27 11.87 -3.09 -9.44
C SER A 27 12.43 -2.44 -8.19
N MET A 28 12.31 -1.11 -8.09
CA MET A 28 12.88 -0.37 -6.97
C MET A 28 12.14 -0.67 -5.65
N TRP A 29 10.90 -1.15 -5.76
CA TRP A 29 10.05 -1.66 -4.69
C TRP A 29 9.45 -3.01 -5.09
N ASP A 30 8.98 -3.76 -4.11
CA ASP A 30 8.15 -4.95 -4.31
C ASP A 30 6.66 -4.57 -4.31
N ASP A 31 5.82 -5.43 -4.89
CA ASP A 31 4.36 -5.28 -4.80
C ASP A 31 3.91 -5.52 -3.35
N ALA A 32 3.21 -4.55 -2.75
CA ALA A 32 2.78 -4.64 -1.36
C ALA A 32 1.64 -5.66 -1.15
N ARG A 33 0.86 -5.99 -2.19
CA ARG A 33 -0.32 -6.87 -2.05
C ARG A 33 -0.29 -8.02 -3.06
N LEU A 34 0.12 -9.20 -2.62
CA LEU A 34 0.19 -10.37 -3.50
C LEU A 34 -1.21 -10.89 -3.87
N GLY A 35 -1.43 -11.11 -5.17
CA GLY A 35 -2.65 -11.77 -5.69
C GLY A 35 -3.87 -10.87 -5.87
N VAL A 36 -3.78 -9.59 -5.49
CA VAL A 36 -4.84 -8.59 -5.67
C VAL A 36 -4.23 -7.31 -6.24
N ASN A 37 -5.03 -6.52 -6.97
CA ASN A 37 -4.67 -5.12 -7.20
C ASN A 37 -5.31 -4.32 -6.07
N GLY A 38 -4.54 -3.49 -5.38
CA GLY A 38 -5.07 -2.72 -4.28
C GLY A 38 -4.06 -1.75 -3.71
N GLY A 39 -4.56 -0.78 -2.97
CA GLY A 39 -3.80 0.31 -2.41
C GLY A 39 -4.63 1.06 -1.39
N THR A 40 -4.20 2.26 -1.06
CA THR A 40 -4.82 3.13 -0.08
C THR A 40 -5.31 4.39 -0.77
N VAL A 41 -6.60 4.69 -0.59
CA VAL A 41 -7.22 5.93 -1.09
C VAL A 41 -6.70 7.13 -0.31
N GLY A 42 -6.66 7.00 1.01
CA GLY A 42 -6.28 8.07 1.91
C GLY A 42 -6.69 7.83 3.36
N ALA A 43 -6.45 8.83 4.20
CA ALA A 43 -6.81 8.83 5.61
C ALA A 43 -7.54 10.13 6.01
N VAL A 44 -8.47 10.03 6.96
CA VAL A 44 -9.16 11.18 7.58
C VAL A 44 -8.96 11.12 9.08
N ALA A 45 -8.33 12.14 9.67
CA ALA A 45 -8.02 12.17 11.10
C ALA A 45 -8.90 13.14 11.88
N ILE A 46 -9.28 12.76 13.10
CA ILE A 46 -9.95 13.61 14.09
C ILE A 46 -9.12 13.55 15.38
N SER A 47 -8.62 14.70 15.82
CA SER A 47 -7.87 14.80 17.08
C SER A 47 -8.80 14.59 18.27
N LEU A 48 -8.37 13.73 19.21
CA LEU A 48 -9.09 13.36 20.43
C LEU A 48 -8.42 13.89 21.71
N GLY A 49 -7.22 14.46 21.62
CA GLY A 49 -6.44 14.87 22.79
C GLY A 49 -6.05 13.65 23.63
N ASN A 50 -6.35 13.65 24.93
CA ASN A 50 -6.16 12.47 25.79
C ASN A 50 -7.28 11.43 25.74
N GLY A 51 -8.22 11.53 24.80
CA GLY A 51 -9.33 10.60 24.70
C GLY A 51 -10.45 10.84 25.71
N SER A 52 -10.51 12.01 26.33
CA SER A 52 -11.60 12.40 27.25
C SER A 52 -12.38 13.62 26.79
N ASN A 53 -13.67 13.66 27.10
CA ASN A 53 -14.59 14.76 26.79
C ASN A 53 -14.68 15.09 25.29
N ILE A 54 -14.66 14.06 24.44
CA ILE A 54 -14.67 14.23 22.98
C ILE A 54 -16.06 14.71 22.54
N SER A 55 -16.10 15.93 22.01
CA SER A 55 -17.31 16.49 21.40
C SER A 55 -17.53 15.91 20.01
N GLU A 56 -18.78 15.87 19.57
CA GLU A 56 -19.11 15.46 18.20
C GLU A 56 -18.33 16.32 17.19
N THR A 57 -17.52 15.65 16.38
CA THR A 57 -16.73 16.25 15.32
C THR A 57 -16.94 15.46 14.05
N THR A 58 -17.15 16.16 12.94
CA THR A 58 -17.30 15.57 11.61
C THR A 58 -16.34 16.25 10.66
N VAL A 59 -15.56 15.44 9.95
CA VAL A 59 -14.64 15.86 8.89
C VAL A 59 -15.15 15.30 7.57
N ILE A 60 -15.06 16.13 6.52
CA ILE A 60 -15.34 15.73 5.15
C ILE A 60 -14.07 16.03 4.37
N GLU A 61 -13.49 15.00 3.78
CA GLU A 61 -12.25 15.08 3.00
C GLU A 61 -12.55 14.69 1.56
N ASP A 62 -12.08 15.49 0.61
CA ASP A 62 -12.19 15.23 -0.83
C ASP A 62 -10.82 15.26 -1.54
N ASN A 63 -9.75 15.56 -0.81
CA ASN A 63 -8.38 15.56 -1.30
C ASN A 63 -7.43 14.91 -0.27
N PHE A 64 -7.15 13.63 -0.47
CA PHE A 64 -6.31 12.86 0.43
C PHE A 64 -4.82 13.12 0.20
N VAL A 65 -4.09 13.32 1.30
CA VAL A 65 -2.63 13.33 1.29
C VAL A 65 -2.09 11.89 1.11
N PRO A 66 -0.87 11.72 0.55
CA PRO A 66 -0.17 10.45 0.51
C PRO A 66 -0.13 9.72 1.85
N VAL A 67 -0.49 8.44 1.89
CA VAL A 67 -0.31 7.59 3.08
C VAL A 67 0.95 6.76 2.96
N ILE A 68 1.78 6.76 4.01
CA ILE A 68 2.93 5.87 4.14
C ILE A 68 2.81 5.09 5.44
N GLU A 69 2.82 3.77 5.34
CA GLU A 69 2.75 2.86 6.46
C GLU A 69 4.14 2.29 6.75
N VAL A 70 4.61 2.42 7.99
CA VAL A 70 5.96 2.04 8.42
C VAL A 70 5.87 0.93 9.45
N TYR A 71 6.50 -0.22 9.19
CA TYR A 71 6.62 -1.29 10.17
C TYR A 71 7.99 -1.22 10.85
N THR A 72 7.98 -1.02 12.17
CA THR A 72 9.16 -0.68 12.97
C THR A 72 9.18 -1.42 14.30
N ALA A 73 10.23 -1.18 15.09
CA ALA A 73 10.27 -1.59 16.48
C ALA A 73 11.19 -0.71 17.33
N THR A 74 10.89 -0.58 18.63
CA THR A 74 11.72 0.17 19.61
C THR A 74 13.13 -0.39 19.77
N TRP A 75 13.35 -1.64 19.39
CA TRP A 75 14.65 -2.29 19.42
C TRP A 75 15.42 -2.26 18.10
N CYS A 76 14.79 -1.82 17.02
CA CYS A 76 15.33 -1.90 15.69
C CYS A 76 16.19 -0.66 15.37
N THR A 77 17.51 -0.76 15.59
CA THR A 77 18.44 0.34 15.23
C THR A 77 18.44 0.64 13.73
N ASN A 78 18.24 -0.37 12.87
CA ASN A 78 18.13 -0.16 11.43
C ASN A 78 16.86 0.63 11.07
N CYS A 79 15.80 0.56 11.88
CA CYS A 79 14.57 1.28 11.64
C CYS A 79 14.80 2.78 11.72
N VAL A 80 15.56 3.25 12.72
CA VAL A 80 16.01 4.65 12.87
C VAL A 80 16.66 5.17 11.59
N TYR A 81 17.60 4.40 11.02
CA TYR A 81 18.27 4.80 9.77
C TYR A 81 17.28 4.91 8.60
N THR A 82 16.39 3.92 8.44
CA THR A 82 15.43 3.92 7.34
C THR A 82 14.32 4.97 7.51
N GLU A 83 13.93 5.30 8.73
CA GLU A 83 12.96 6.36 9.05
C GLU A 83 13.57 7.75 8.83
N ASN A 84 14.83 7.96 9.20
CA ASN A 84 15.54 9.20 8.85
C ASN A 84 15.67 9.38 7.34
N SER A 85 15.94 8.28 6.61
CA SER A 85 15.98 8.31 5.13
C SER A 85 14.61 8.61 4.52
N LEU A 86 13.54 8.12 5.16
CA LEU A 86 12.16 8.42 4.76
C LEU A 86 11.83 9.89 4.99
N ASN A 87 12.15 10.43 6.17
CA ASN A 87 11.94 11.84 6.50
C ASN A 87 12.69 12.78 5.54
N GLU A 88 13.93 12.43 5.17
CA GLU A 88 14.70 13.18 4.18
C GLU A 88 14.05 13.14 2.79
N ALA A 89 13.49 12.00 2.39
CA ALA A 89 12.81 11.84 1.11
C ALA A 89 11.46 12.57 1.05
N ILE A 90 10.72 12.62 2.16
CA ILE A 90 9.47 13.37 2.28
C ILE A 90 9.74 14.88 2.17
N GLY A 91 10.76 15.37 2.88
CA GLY A 91 11.08 16.80 2.93
C GLY A 91 9.91 17.62 3.44
N ASP A 92 9.46 18.59 2.63
CA ASP A 92 8.31 19.46 2.94
C ASP A 92 6.97 18.92 2.39
N THR A 93 6.96 17.70 1.83
CA THR A 93 5.74 17.09 1.29
C THR A 93 4.81 16.70 2.42
N GLU A 94 3.56 17.12 2.35
CA GLU A 94 2.55 16.67 3.32
C GLU A 94 2.19 15.20 3.05
N VAL A 95 2.37 14.36 4.07
CA VAL A 95 2.06 12.93 4.04
C VAL A 95 1.44 12.50 5.36
N PHE A 96 0.60 11.47 5.32
CA PHE A 96 0.06 10.82 6.49
C PHE A 96 0.92 9.60 6.83
N LEU A 97 1.60 9.63 7.98
CA LEU A 97 2.43 8.53 8.46
C LEU A 97 1.68 7.67 9.46
N ILE A 98 1.86 6.36 9.37
CA ILE A 98 1.35 5.39 10.34
C ILE A 98 2.48 4.45 10.73
N HIS A 99 2.88 4.45 12.00
CA HIS A 99 3.93 3.58 12.51
C HIS A 99 3.33 2.37 13.23
N TYR A 100 3.49 1.21 12.59
CA TYR A 100 3.17 -0.10 13.13
C TYR A 100 4.36 -0.60 13.93
N HIS A 101 4.16 -0.76 15.23
CA HIS A 101 5.14 -1.38 16.11
C HIS A 101 4.87 -2.88 16.23
N ARG A 102 5.94 -3.67 16.14
CA ARG A 102 5.87 -5.13 16.23
C ARG A 102 5.27 -5.58 17.58
N HIS A 103 4.30 -6.48 17.56
CA HIS A 103 3.63 -6.93 18.80
C HIS A 103 3.59 -8.46 19.02
N LYS A 104 3.04 -9.24 18.10
CA LYS A 104 2.82 -10.68 18.31
C LYS A 104 4.16 -11.40 18.42
N PHE A 105 4.28 -12.22 19.46
CA PHE A 105 5.50 -12.96 19.78
C PHE A 105 6.71 -12.04 20.05
N GLU A 106 6.47 -10.80 20.46
CA GLU A 106 7.47 -9.81 20.88
C GLU A 106 7.31 -9.52 22.39
N LEU A 107 8.41 -9.21 23.08
CA LEU A 107 8.41 -8.88 24.51
C LEU A 107 9.01 -7.50 24.81
N ILE A 108 9.69 -6.89 23.85
CA ILE A 108 10.52 -5.70 24.08
C ILE A 108 9.83 -4.42 23.56
N ASP A 109 9.02 -4.53 22.50
CA ASP A 109 8.28 -3.39 21.97
C ASP A 109 6.89 -3.28 22.62
N PRO A 110 6.60 -2.18 23.34
CA PRO A 110 5.36 -2.05 24.10
C PRO A 110 4.21 -1.37 23.33
N PHE A 111 4.43 -0.91 22.09
CA PHE A 111 3.50 0.02 21.44
C PHE A 111 2.48 -0.61 20.51
N GLY A 112 2.80 -1.76 19.91
CA GLY A 112 1.86 -2.45 19.03
C GLY A 112 0.76 -3.19 19.79
N SER A 113 -0.23 -3.70 19.05
CA SER A 113 -1.26 -4.60 19.57
C SER A 113 -1.56 -5.73 18.58
N ASN A 114 -2.37 -6.72 19.00
CA ASN A 114 -2.79 -7.80 18.10
C ASN A 114 -3.54 -7.28 16.87
N SER A 115 -4.31 -6.19 17.01
CA SER A 115 -5.04 -5.54 15.92
C SER A 115 -4.12 -4.84 14.92
N THR A 116 -3.05 -4.17 15.38
CA THR A 116 -2.13 -3.47 14.47
C THR A 116 -1.31 -4.47 13.64
N ASP A 117 -0.81 -5.52 14.29
CA ASP A 117 -0.16 -6.63 13.59
C ASP A 117 -1.12 -7.36 12.66
N HIS A 118 -2.41 -7.50 13.05
CA HIS A 118 -3.41 -8.10 12.17
C HIS A 118 -3.62 -7.28 10.90
N ARG A 119 -3.77 -5.95 11.00
CA ARG A 119 -3.88 -5.08 9.82
C ARG A 119 -2.68 -5.20 8.90
N TRP A 120 -1.46 -5.18 9.45
CA TRP A 120 -0.25 -5.35 8.64
C TRP A 120 -0.22 -6.71 7.94
N GLU A 121 -0.47 -7.80 8.68
CA GLU A 121 -0.41 -9.16 8.13
C GLU A 121 -1.51 -9.44 7.11
N SER A 122 -2.74 -8.98 7.36
CA SER A 122 -3.86 -9.20 6.44
C SER A 122 -3.68 -8.46 5.11
N THR A 123 -2.98 -7.33 5.14
CA THR A 123 -2.83 -6.45 3.97
C THR A 123 -1.52 -6.72 3.21
N TYR A 124 -0.41 -6.86 3.93
CA TYR A 124 0.94 -6.92 3.36
C TYR A 124 1.72 -8.18 3.76
N GLY A 125 1.18 -9.04 4.63
CA GLY A 125 1.91 -10.16 5.22
C GLY A 125 2.48 -11.12 4.19
N ASP A 126 1.71 -11.45 3.15
CA ASP A 126 2.16 -12.34 2.07
C ASP A 126 3.32 -11.74 1.27
N ALA A 127 3.25 -10.44 0.96
CA ALA A 127 4.32 -9.72 0.27
C ALA A 127 5.58 -9.64 1.14
N SER A 128 5.44 -9.20 2.39
CA SER A 128 6.54 -9.16 3.37
C SER A 128 7.21 -10.53 3.51
N TYR A 129 6.44 -11.60 3.64
CA TYR A 129 6.98 -12.95 3.77
C TYR A 129 7.72 -13.42 2.51
N ALA A 130 7.27 -13.02 1.32
CA ALA A 130 7.89 -13.39 0.06
C ALA A 130 9.28 -12.77 -0.12
N VAL A 131 9.48 -11.54 0.36
CA VAL A 131 10.68 -10.73 0.06
C VAL A 131 11.64 -10.57 1.25
N SER A 132 11.18 -10.77 2.48
CA SER A 132 12.01 -10.65 3.68
C SER A 132 12.98 -11.81 3.89
N VAL A 133 14.12 -11.51 4.51
CA VAL A 133 15.15 -12.49 4.89
C VAL A 133 15.62 -12.21 6.33
N PRO A 134 15.35 -13.11 7.30
CA PRO A 134 14.56 -14.33 7.19
C PRO A 134 13.09 -14.04 6.84
N LYS A 135 12.39 -15.05 6.31
CA LYS A 135 10.98 -14.91 5.93
C LYS A 135 10.11 -14.61 7.15
N ASP A 136 9.48 -13.45 7.13
CA ASP A 136 8.62 -12.94 8.19
C ASP A 136 7.50 -12.08 7.56
N THR A 137 6.26 -12.30 7.99
CA THR A 137 5.10 -11.47 7.60
C THR A 137 5.18 -10.07 8.20
N ARG A 138 6.01 -9.90 9.23
CA ARG A 138 6.12 -8.72 10.09
C ARG A 138 7.59 -8.34 10.28
N SER A 139 8.25 -7.97 9.18
CA SER A 139 9.70 -7.76 9.13
C SER A 139 10.07 -6.26 9.27
N PRO A 140 10.50 -5.77 10.44
CA PRO A 140 11.04 -4.43 10.55
C PRO A 140 12.51 -4.38 10.07
N PRO A 141 12.96 -3.27 9.42
CA PRO A 141 12.14 -2.17 8.94
C PRO A 141 11.40 -2.54 7.64
N SER A 142 10.14 -2.13 7.53
CA SER A 142 9.42 -2.11 6.25
C SER A 142 8.70 -0.77 6.06
N LYS A 143 8.45 -0.39 4.80
CA LYS A 143 7.65 0.77 4.42
C LYS A 143 6.75 0.43 3.26
N VAL A 144 5.51 0.89 3.30
CA VAL A 144 4.56 0.76 2.19
C VAL A 144 4.07 2.14 1.80
N PHE A 145 4.32 2.53 0.55
CA PHE A 145 3.82 3.78 -0.02
C PHE A 145 2.47 3.51 -0.71
N PHE A 146 1.47 4.32 -0.35
CA PHE A 146 0.12 4.29 -0.91
C PHE A 146 -0.58 2.92 -0.84
N GLY A 147 -0.14 2.03 0.06
CA GLY A 147 -0.63 0.65 0.13
C GLY A 147 -0.21 -0.26 -1.03
N GLU A 148 0.70 0.19 -1.91
CA GLU A 148 1.04 -0.45 -3.19
C GLU A 148 2.52 -0.83 -3.32
N MET A 149 3.44 0.02 -2.82
CA MET A 149 4.88 -0.14 -3.03
C MET A 149 5.59 -0.50 -1.72
N LEU A 150 6.03 -1.75 -1.60
CA LEU A 150 6.70 -2.27 -0.41
C LEU A 150 8.22 -2.15 -0.53
N HIS A 151 8.84 -1.59 0.50
CA HIS A 151 10.29 -1.56 0.72
C HIS A 151 10.61 -2.31 2.01
N VAL A 152 11.45 -3.35 1.93
CA VAL A 152 11.86 -4.15 3.09
C VAL A 152 13.36 -4.02 3.36
N GLY A 153 13.70 -3.82 4.62
CA GLY A 153 15.07 -3.74 5.10
C GLY A 153 15.72 -2.38 4.87
N MET A 154 17.05 -2.39 4.79
CA MET A 154 17.90 -1.19 4.78
C MET A 154 18.76 -1.06 3.51
N ARG A 155 18.58 -1.96 2.54
CA ARG A 155 19.38 -1.98 1.32
C ARG A 155 18.67 -1.18 0.25
N ALA A 156 19.35 -0.17 -0.26
CA ALA A 156 18.84 0.58 -1.39
C ALA A 156 18.80 -0.30 -2.65
N SER A 157 17.73 -0.16 -3.43
CA SER A 157 17.57 -0.71 -4.77
C SER A 157 18.23 0.20 -5.82
N SER A 158 18.45 1.48 -5.49
CA SER A 158 19.17 2.45 -6.32
C SER A 158 20.44 3.00 -5.64
N SER A 159 20.75 4.29 -5.83
CA SER A 159 21.94 4.95 -5.27
C SER A 159 21.85 5.16 -3.75
N SER A 160 20.64 5.28 -3.19
CA SER A 160 20.38 5.47 -1.75
C SER A 160 18.92 5.16 -1.42
N LEU A 161 18.63 4.87 -0.15
CA LEU A 161 17.24 4.70 0.32
C LEU A 161 16.42 5.99 0.15
N VAL A 162 17.04 7.16 0.36
CA VAL A 162 16.40 8.45 0.12
C VAL A 162 15.92 8.56 -1.33
N ASN A 163 16.76 8.16 -2.29
CA ASN A 163 16.36 8.16 -3.71
C ASN A 163 15.25 7.13 -4.01
N ASP A 164 15.29 5.97 -3.36
CA ASP A 164 14.25 4.95 -3.51
C ASP A 164 12.89 5.48 -3.03
N PHE A 165 12.84 6.04 -1.82
CA PHE A 165 11.64 6.59 -1.21
C PHE A 165 11.12 7.82 -1.96
N ALA A 166 12.01 8.74 -2.36
CA ALA A 166 11.63 9.92 -3.14
C ALA A 166 11.05 9.54 -4.50
N THR A 167 11.59 8.49 -5.13
CA THR A 167 11.08 8.00 -6.40
C THR A 167 9.73 7.28 -6.23
N SER A 168 9.51 6.55 -5.13
CA SER A 168 8.17 6.02 -4.80
C SER A 168 7.15 7.14 -4.59
N LEU A 169 7.49 8.17 -3.79
CA LEU A 169 6.63 9.35 -3.60
C LEU A 169 6.26 10.03 -4.91
N ALA A 170 7.26 10.26 -5.78
CA ALA A 170 7.06 10.90 -7.08
C ALA A 170 6.25 10.03 -8.07
N THR A 171 6.25 8.70 -7.89
CA THR A 171 5.45 7.78 -8.71
C THR A 171 3.96 7.91 -8.41
N GLY A 172 3.60 8.10 -7.14
CA GLY A 172 2.21 8.21 -6.69
C GLY A 172 1.44 6.87 -6.69
N PRO A 173 0.19 6.88 -6.22
CA PRO A 173 -0.69 5.71 -6.29
C PRO A 173 -1.09 5.39 -7.74
N THR A 174 -1.31 4.11 -8.05
CA THR A 174 -1.79 3.70 -9.38
C THR A 174 -3.26 4.01 -9.61
N SER A 175 -4.05 4.11 -8.53
CA SER A 175 -5.46 4.49 -8.59
C SER A 175 -5.69 5.98 -8.39
N HIS A 176 -6.72 6.51 -9.07
CA HIS A 176 -7.25 7.83 -8.78
C HIS A 176 -8.69 7.70 -8.30
N PHE A 177 -8.96 8.23 -7.11
CA PHE A 177 -10.31 8.39 -6.59
C PHE A 177 -10.68 9.87 -6.58
N SER A 178 -11.96 10.15 -6.72
CA SER A 178 -12.51 11.50 -6.58
C SER A 178 -13.76 11.49 -5.72
N GLY A 179 -14.04 12.62 -5.09
CA GLY A 179 -15.25 12.83 -4.31
C GLY A 179 -15.02 12.66 -2.81
N PRO A 180 -16.03 12.98 -1.98
CA PRO A 180 -15.84 13.12 -0.55
C PRO A 180 -15.96 11.80 0.20
N ALA A 181 -15.14 11.65 1.23
CA ALA A 181 -15.37 10.76 2.37
C ALA A 181 -15.73 11.59 3.60
N SER A 182 -16.70 11.14 4.39
CA SER A 182 -17.03 11.73 5.69
C SER A 182 -16.66 10.78 6.82
N PHE A 183 -16.06 11.32 7.87
CA PHE A 183 -15.78 10.63 9.10
C PHE A 183 -16.23 11.48 10.29
N SER A 184 -16.82 10.85 11.29
CA SER A 184 -17.29 11.52 12.50
C SER A 184 -16.97 10.70 13.73
N ALA A 185 -16.74 11.40 14.83
CA ALA A 185 -16.42 10.81 16.13
C ALA A 185 -17.11 11.60 17.24
N THR A 186 -17.67 10.89 18.22
CA THR A 186 -18.31 11.48 19.41
C THR A 186 -18.21 10.52 20.60
N GLN A 187 -17.94 11.04 21.80
CA GLN A 187 -17.90 10.20 22.99
C GLN A 187 -19.31 9.88 23.48
N THR A 188 -19.54 8.61 23.80
CA THR A 188 -20.79 8.14 24.41
C THR A 188 -20.85 8.49 25.89
N GLU A 189 -22.05 8.45 26.49
CA GLU A 189 -22.21 8.68 27.94
C GLU A 189 -21.41 7.66 28.80
N GLN A 190 -21.11 6.49 28.23
CA GLN A 190 -20.34 5.43 28.88
C GLN A 190 -18.81 5.60 28.70
N GLY A 191 -18.36 6.60 27.96
CA GLY A 191 -16.93 6.92 27.75
C GLY A 191 -16.31 6.30 26.50
N SER A 192 -16.94 5.32 25.86
CA SER A 192 -16.50 4.76 24.57
C SER A 192 -16.70 5.75 23.42
N LEU A 193 -15.97 5.58 22.33
CA LEU A 193 -16.06 6.40 21.13
C LEU A 193 -17.07 5.83 20.14
N GLN A 194 -18.11 6.59 19.79
CA GLN A 194 -18.94 6.29 18.64
C GLN A 194 -18.34 6.95 17.40
N VAL A 195 -18.09 6.16 16.37
CA VAL A 195 -17.58 6.62 15.08
C VAL A 195 -18.57 6.31 13.98
N SER A 196 -18.68 7.18 12.97
CA SER A 196 -19.45 6.88 11.75
C SER A 196 -18.73 7.37 10.50
N TRP A 197 -18.88 6.62 9.42
CA TRP A 197 -18.23 6.89 8.14
C TRP A 197 -19.22 6.85 6.98
N ASN A 198 -18.93 7.63 5.94
CA ASN A 198 -19.61 7.58 4.66
C ASN A 198 -18.62 7.77 3.52
N LEU A 199 -18.45 6.71 2.73
CA LEU A 199 -17.56 6.58 1.57
C LEU A 199 -18.34 6.54 0.25
N SER A 200 -19.67 6.72 0.27
CA SER A 200 -20.50 6.60 -0.94
C SER A 200 -20.23 7.68 -1.99
N GLY A 201 -19.52 8.74 -1.61
CA GLY A 201 -19.07 9.80 -2.50
C GLY A 201 -17.77 9.49 -3.23
N LEU A 202 -17.05 8.43 -2.85
CA LEU A 202 -15.81 8.04 -3.51
C LEU A 202 -16.08 7.28 -4.81
N GLU A 203 -15.52 7.80 -5.90
CA GLU A 203 -15.63 7.23 -7.24
C GLU A 203 -14.24 6.88 -7.76
N TYR A 204 -14.08 5.63 -8.23
CA TYR A 204 -12.85 5.18 -8.88
C TYR A 204 -12.78 5.71 -10.32
N GLN A 205 -11.72 6.47 -10.61
CA GLN A 205 -11.47 7.04 -11.92
C GLN A 205 -10.64 6.07 -12.77
N CYS A 206 -11.34 5.33 -13.62
CA CYS A 206 -10.75 4.47 -14.65
C CYS A 206 -10.75 5.20 -16.00
N ILE A 207 -9.68 5.05 -16.78
CA ILE A 207 -9.61 5.63 -18.13
C ILE A 207 -10.55 4.86 -19.07
N ASP A 208 -11.55 5.57 -19.61
CA ASP A 208 -12.40 5.09 -20.70
C ASP A 208 -11.55 4.75 -21.93
N GLY A 209 -11.45 3.46 -22.28
CA GLY A 209 -10.76 3.01 -23.50
C GLY A 209 -10.03 1.67 -23.41
N GLY A 210 -9.86 1.11 -22.20
CA GLY A 210 -9.16 -0.17 -21.97
C GLY A 210 -10.04 -1.37 -21.63
N GLY A 211 -11.36 -1.17 -21.45
CA GLY A 211 -12.29 -2.20 -20.96
C GLY A 211 -13.32 -1.61 -20.00
N SER A 212 -14.20 -2.44 -19.44
CA SER A 212 -15.07 -2.05 -18.33
C SER A 212 -14.24 -1.85 -17.06
N CYS A 213 -14.49 -0.77 -16.32
CA CYS A 213 -13.84 -0.52 -15.05
C CYS A 213 -14.09 -1.67 -14.08
N PRO A 214 -13.07 -2.12 -13.33
CA PRO A 214 -13.26 -3.16 -12.33
C PRO A 214 -14.21 -2.68 -11.24
N THR A 215 -14.99 -3.61 -10.70
CA THR A 215 -15.73 -3.34 -9.46
C THR A 215 -14.74 -3.30 -8.31
N ILE A 216 -14.55 -2.11 -7.75
CA ILE A 216 -13.66 -1.89 -6.61
C ILE A 216 -14.38 -2.19 -5.31
N ALA A 217 -13.70 -2.88 -4.39
CA ALA A 217 -14.09 -2.97 -3.00
C ALA A 217 -13.35 -1.90 -2.19
N LEU A 218 -14.07 -1.14 -1.37
CA LEU A 218 -13.48 -0.23 -0.37
C LEU A 218 -13.54 -0.89 1.01
N SER A 219 -12.43 -0.81 1.75
CA SER A 219 -12.27 -1.41 3.08
C SER A 219 -11.91 -0.31 4.08
N PRO A 220 -12.90 0.21 4.85
CA PRO A 220 -12.64 1.18 5.91
C PRO A 220 -11.97 0.53 7.12
N TRP A 221 -10.94 1.20 7.63
CA TRP A 221 -10.27 0.88 8.89
C TRP A 221 -10.34 2.08 9.83
N VAL A 222 -10.79 1.86 11.06
CA VAL A 222 -10.69 2.88 12.11
C VAL A 222 -9.49 2.57 12.98
N MET A 223 -8.62 3.56 13.13
CA MET A 223 -7.31 3.45 13.75
C MET A 223 -7.16 4.49 14.86
N PHE A 224 -6.41 4.14 15.90
CA PHE A 224 -6.03 5.07 16.96
C PHE A 224 -4.52 5.30 16.89
N ILE A 225 -4.13 6.55 16.65
CA ILE A 225 -2.74 6.94 16.44
C ILE A 225 -2.37 8.01 17.47
N GLU A 226 -1.27 7.82 18.19
CA GLU A 226 -0.68 8.82 19.06
C GLU A 226 0.45 9.53 18.31
N ASP A 227 0.41 10.87 18.32
CA ASP A 227 1.32 11.67 17.50
C ASP A 227 2.77 11.57 17.99
N SER A 228 2.99 11.53 19.30
CA SER A 228 4.32 11.45 19.91
C SER A 228 4.31 10.70 21.24
N ILE A 229 5.16 9.68 21.35
CA ILE A 229 5.39 8.93 22.58
C ILE A 229 6.82 9.16 23.07
N HIS A 230 6.99 9.62 24.31
CA HIS A 230 8.28 9.67 24.97
C HIS A 230 8.61 8.36 25.68
N TYR A 231 9.63 7.66 25.16
CA TYR A 231 10.11 6.39 25.68
C TYR A 231 11.64 6.26 25.53
N PRO A 232 12.42 6.85 26.46
CA PRO A 232 13.89 6.79 26.42
C PRO A 232 14.46 5.39 26.70
N GLU A 233 13.65 4.45 27.20
CA GLU A 233 14.06 3.06 27.44
C GLU A 233 14.17 2.22 26.16
N GLY A 234 13.76 2.76 25.01
CA GLY A 234 13.90 2.11 23.71
C GLY A 234 15.36 1.87 23.34
N ILE A 235 15.73 0.61 23.04
CA ILE A 235 17.14 0.25 22.80
C ILE A 235 17.68 0.74 21.45
N ASN A 236 16.84 1.33 20.60
CA ASN A 236 17.26 2.00 19.37
C ASN A 236 17.65 3.49 19.57
N GLY A 237 17.38 4.08 20.74
CA GLY A 237 17.85 5.41 21.14
C GLY A 237 17.13 6.61 20.50
N LEU A 238 15.88 6.47 20.06
CA LEU A 238 15.08 7.57 19.48
C LEU A 238 14.54 8.57 20.51
N ASP A 239 14.33 8.13 21.76
CA ASP A 239 13.62 8.82 22.86
C ASP A 239 12.15 9.19 22.57
N TYR A 240 11.83 9.60 21.35
CA TYR A 240 10.49 9.96 20.89
C TYR A 240 10.10 9.10 19.68
N TYR A 241 8.94 8.46 19.75
CA TYR A 241 8.35 7.66 18.69
C TYR A 241 7.12 8.37 18.17
N LEU A 242 7.06 8.63 16.86
CA LEU A 242 6.00 9.42 16.27
C LEU A 242 4.97 8.53 15.56
N HIS A 243 3.73 9.02 15.48
CA HIS A 243 2.65 8.42 14.69
C HIS A 243 2.37 6.96 15.04
N VAL A 244 2.45 6.63 16.33
CA VAL A 244 2.37 5.26 16.83
C VAL A 244 0.93 4.77 16.76
N LEU A 245 0.70 3.70 16.01
CA LEU A 245 -0.60 3.04 15.92
C LEU A 245 -0.82 2.11 17.12
N HIS A 246 -1.87 2.37 17.90
CA HIS A 246 -2.26 1.57 19.06
C HIS A 246 -3.23 0.45 18.70
N GLU A 247 -4.26 0.76 17.93
CA GLU A 247 -5.32 -0.17 17.55
C GLU A 247 -5.81 0.07 16.12
N ALA A 248 -6.30 -0.99 15.48
CA ALA A 248 -6.85 -0.96 14.13
C ALA A 248 -8.06 -1.90 14.02
N HIS A 249 -9.18 -1.38 13.55
CA HIS A 249 -10.46 -2.07 13.45
C HIS A 249 -10.98 -2.03 12.02
N GLU A 250 -11.12 -3.19 11.39
CA GLU A 250 -11.68 -3.33 10.04
C GLU A 250 -13.20 -3.27 10.07
N PHE A 251 -13.79 -2.62 9.08
CA PHE A 251 -15.23 -2.59 8.89
C PHE A 251 -15.62 -2.87 7.45
N ASP A 252 -16.87 -3.33 7.30
CA ASP A 252 -17.48 -3.56 6.00
C ASP A 252 -18.43 -2.42 5.62
N GLY A 253 -18.52 -2.19 4.32
CA GLY A 253 -19.53 -1.33 3.72
C GLY A 253 -19.14 0.14 3.61
N LEU A 254 -19.77 0.81 2.63
CA LEU A 254 -19.49 2.21 2.31
C LEU A 254 -19.98 3.18 3.39
N THR A 255 -20.98 2.79 4.17
CA THR A 255 -21.53 3.61 5.24
C THR A 255 -21.72 2.76 6.48
N GLY A 256 -21.33 3.29 7.64
CA GLY A 256 -21.47 2.54 8.88
C GLY A 256 -21.31 3.39 10.13
N THR A 257 -21.58 2.77 11.26
CA THR A 257 -21.38 3.33 12.60
C THR A 257 -20.91 2.21 13.51
N SER A 258 -19.96 2.51 14.38
CA SER A 258 -19.45 1.56 15.37
C SER A 258 -19.19 2.26 16.71
N THR A 259 -19.12 1.49 17.78
CA THR A 259 -18.66 1.95 19.09
C THR A 259 -17.40 1.20 19.45
N LEU A 260 -16.33 1.95 19.73
CA LEU A 260 -15.00 1.47 20.01
C LEU A 260 -14.54 1.95 21.38
N ASP A 261 -13.76 1.14 22.07
CA ASP A 261 -13.07 1.60 23.27
C ASP A 261 -11.88 2.48 22.87
N ILE A 262 -11.66 3.54 23.64
CA ILE A 262 -10.56 4.46 23.41
C ILE A 262 -9.32 3.85 24.09
N PRO A 263 -8.21 3.61 23.36
CA PRO A 263 -7.01 3.08 23.97
C PRO A 263 -6.42 4.07 24.97
N THR A 264 -5.64 3.55 25.91
CA THR A 264 -4.91 4.40 26.85
C THR A 264 -3.74 5.06 26.13
N VAL A 265 -3.67 6.38 26.16
CA VAL A 265 -2.51 7.13 25.66
C VAL A 265 -1.27 6.80 26.48
N TRP A 266 -0.11 6.78 25.83
CA TRP A 266 1.15 6.55 26.53
C TRP A 266 1.53 7.76 27.37
N ASP A 267 1.50 8.93 26.74
CA ASP A 267 1.66 10.21 27.39
C ASP A 267 0.85 11.30 26.67
N GLY A 268 1.06 12.55 27.06
CA GLY A 268 0.48 13.68 26.34
C GLY A 268 -1.05 13.74 26.27
N ASP A 269 -1.50 14.65 25.41
CA ASP A 269 -2.89 14.83 25.00
C ASP A 269 -2.91 14.89 23.46
N ASP A 270 -2.45 13.82 22.78
CA ASP A 270 -2.14 13.81 21.34
C ASP A 270 -2.60 12.52 20.63
N LEU A 271 -3.66 11.90 21.12
CA LEU A 271 -4.36 10.82 20.43
C LEU A 271 -5.25 11.37 19.31
N SER A 272 -5.26 10.68 18.19
CA SER A 272 -6.17 10.88 17.07
C SER A 272 -6.88 9.59 16.71
N VAL A 273 -8.14 9.69 16.30
CA VAL A 273 -8.87 8.62 15.61
C VAL A 273 -8.85 8.87 14.12
N VAL A 274 -8.57 7.84 13.34
CA VAL A 274 -8.28 7.94 11.92
C VAL A 274 -9.11 6.93 11.15
N LEU A 275 -9.77 7.38 10.09
CA LEU A 275 -10.37 6.51 9.08
C LEU A 275 -9.39 6.34 7.93
N LEU A 276 -8.77 5.16 7.83
CA LEU A 276 -7.98 4.76 6.67
C LEU A 276 -8.87 4.03 5.67
N ILE A 277 -8.75 4.34 4.38
CA ILE A 277 -9.60 3.77 3.33
C ILE A 277 -8.72 3.01 2.34
N ASP A 278 -8.80 1.69 2.38
CA ASP A 278 -8.16 0.83 1.39
C ASP A 278 -9.10 0.54 0.22
N TRP A 279 -8.51 0.23 -0.94
CA TRP A 279 -9.22 -0.25 -2.10
C TRP A 279 -8.59 -1.54 -2.62
N SER A 280 -9.41 -2.40 -3.22
CA SER A 280 -8.90 -3.57 -3.94
C SER A 280 -9.86 -4.10 -5.01
N TYR A 281 -9.30 -4.85 -5.95
CA TYR A 281 -10.03 -5.73 -6.85
C TYR A 281 -9.17 -6.95 -7.22
N PRO A 282 -9.78 -8.10 -7.59
CA PRO A 282 -9.04 -9.30 -7.94
C PRO A 282 -8.08 -9.05 -9.10
N LYS A 283 -6.86 -9.60 -9.00
CA LYS A 283 -5.94 -9.63 -10.14
C LYS A 283 -6.40 -10.72 -11.11
N GLU A 284 -6.60 -10.35 -12.38
CA GLU A 284 -6.91 -11.33 -13.41
C GLU A 284 -5.75 -12.34 -13.50
N PRO A 285 -6.03 -13.65 -13.53
CA PRO A 285 -4.97 -14.63 -13.72
C PRO A 285 -4.28 -14.36 -15.06
N GLU A 286 -2.94 -14.38 -15.06
CA GLU A 286 -2.19 -14.25 -16.30
C GLU A 286 -2.66 -15.33 -17.27
N SER A 287 -3.38 -14.92 -18.31
CA SER A 287 -3.86 -15.85 -19.32
C SER A 287 -2.65 -16.47 -20.00
N PRO A 288 -2.54 -17.81 -20.09
CA PRO A 288 -1.45 -18.47 -20.79
C PRO A 288 -1.69 -18.38 -22.30
N LEU A 289 -1.78 -17.16 -22.84
CA LEU A 289 -1.78 -16.97 -24.28
C LEU A 289 -0.35 -17.23 -24.76
N PRO A 290 -0.12 -18.22 -25.62
CA PRO A 290 1.22 -18.45 -26.17
C PRO A 290 1.65 -17.18 -26.88
N ALA A 291 2.86 -16.69 -26.55
CA ALA A 291 3.44 -15.50 -27.16
C ALA A 291 3.22 -15.54 -28.69
N PRO A 292 2.89 -14.41 -29.35
CA PRO A 292 2.58 -14.38 -30.78
C PRO A 292 3.65 -15.08 -31.65
N GLY A 293 4.90 -15.08 -31.19
CA GLY A 293 6.01 -15.79 -31.81
C GLY A 293 5.86 -17.32 -31.85
N MET A 294 5.24 -17.96 -30.85
CA MET A 294 4.99 -19.40 -30.85
C MET A 294 3.92 -19.79 -31.89
N LEU A 295 2.87 -19.00 -32.02
CA LEU A 295 1.83 -19.21 -33.05
C LEU A 295 2.40 -19.02 -34.45
N ALA A 296 3.25 -18.01 -34.65
CA ALA A 296 3.96 -17.80 -35.92
C ALA A 296 4.92 -18.96 -36.25
N ALA A 297 5.67 -19.47 -35.27
CA ALA A 297 6.57 -20.61 -35.44
C ALA A 297 5.82 -21.91 -35.78
N LEU A 298 4.68 -22.17 -35.13
CA LEU A 298 3.80 -23.30 -35.43
C LEU A 298 3.22 -23.22 -36.84
N MET A 299 2.78 -22.03 -37.27
CA MET A 299 2.29 -21.81 -38.63
C MET A 299 3.39 -21.98 -39.68
N CYS A 300 4.61 -21.52 -39.42
CA CYS A 300 5.78 -21.76 -40.28
C CYS A 300 6.15 -23.25 -40.38
N MET A 301 6.08 -23.98 -39.26
CA MET A 301 6.33 -25.43 -39.22
C MET A 301 5.26 -26.21 -40.01
N LEU A 302 3.99 -25.82 -39.90
CA LEU A 302 2.89 -26.41 -40.67
C LEU A 302 3.01 -26.12 -42.17
N ALA A 303 3.43 -24.90 -42.54
CA ALA A 303 3.70 -24.54 -43.94
C ALA A 303 4.91 -25.29 -44.52
N ALA A 304 5.97 -25.51 -43.72
CA ALA A 304 7.12 -26.30 -44.13
C ALA A 304 6.79 -27.80 -44.26
N ALA A 305 5.91 -28.31 -43.40
CA ALA A 305 5.46 -29.70 -43.45
C ALA A 305 4.52 -29.97 -44.65
N SER A 306 3.65 -29.02 -45.02
CA SER A 306 2.78 -29.16 -46.19
C SER A 306 3.56 -29.06 -47.51
N ALA A 307 4.59 -28.21 -47.57
CA ALA A 307 5.47 -28.10 -48.73
C ALA A 307 6.30 -29.38 -49.00
N ARG A 308 6.62 -30.18 -47.96
CA ARG A 308 7.30 -31.48 -48.12
C ARG A 308 6.39 -32.61 -48.62
N ARG A 309 5.06 -32.49 -48.49
CA ARG A 309 4.11 -33.49 -49.01
C ARG A 309 3.77 -33.32 -50.49
N GLN A 310 4.19 -32.22 -51.13
CA GLN A 310 3.94 -31.93 -52.55
C GLN A 310 5.18 -32.10 -53.44
N ARG A 311 6.21 -32.84 -52.99
CA ARG A 311 7.34 -33.29 -53.81
C ARG A 311 7.37 -34.80 -53.91
#